data_AF-A0A3D3L419-F1
#
_entry.id   AF-A0A3D3L419-F1
#
_cell.length_a   1.000
_cell.length_b   1.000
_cell.length_c   1.000
_cell.angle_alpha   90.00
_cell.angle_beta   90.00
_cell.angle_gamma   90.00
#
_symmetry.space_group_name_H-M   'P 1'
#
loop_
_entity.id
_entity.type
_entity.pdbx_description
1 polymer ?
#
loop_
_entity_poly.entity_id
_entity_poly.type
_entity_poly.pdbx_seq_one_letter_code
_entity_poly.pdbx_strand_id
1 'polypeptide(L)' 'PYYALGTDGFGRSDTRENLRHFFEVDRYYIVLTVVWALATEGKLDMEVAENVIKKYNIDKEKPSPITV' A
#
# COMPACT_ATOMS: atom_id res chain seq x y z
N PRO A 1 0.09 -11.59 13.41
CA PRO A 1 0.21 -11.89 11.96
C PRO A 1 1.46 -11.23 11.36
N TYR A 2 1.94 -11.75 10.23
CA TYR A 2 3.07 -11.20 9.48
C TYR A 2 2.57 -10.77 8.09
N TYR A 3 2.93 -9.55 7.67
CA TYR A 3 2.59 -8.99 6.37
C TYR A 3 3.87 -8.52 5.70
N ALA A 4 4.02 -8.81 4.40
CA ALA A 4 5.16 -8.41 3.60
C ALA A 4 4.67 -7.57 2.40
N LEU A 5 5.39 -6.48 2.14
CA LEU A 5 5.27 -5.68 0.92
C LEU A 5 6.51 -5.94 0.07
N GLY A 6 6.32 -6.16 -1.22
CA GLY A 6 7.36 -6.61 -2.15
C GLY A 6 7.31 -5.84 -3.46
N THR A 7 8.42 -5.86 -4.20
CA THR A 7 8.52 -5.24 -5.51
C THR A 7 8.31 -6.27 -6.61
N ASP A 8 7.23 -7.03 -6.51
CA ASP A 8 6.84 -8.04 -7.48
C ASP A 8 6.44 -7.40 -8.81
N GLY A 9 6.85 -7.99 -9.93
CA GLY A 9 6.63 -7.45 -11.29
C GLY A 9 7.91 -7.01 -11.99
N PHE A 10 7.77 -6.50 -13.22
CA PHE A 10 8.92 -6.05 -14.00
C PHE A 10 9.39 -4.65 -13.60
N GLY A 11 10.71 -4.46 -13.66
CA GLY A 11 11.33 -3.16 -13.42
C GLY A 11 11.01 -2.15 -14.52
N ARG A 12 11.04 -0.85 -14.16
CA ARG A 12 10.90 0.26 -15.10
C ARG A 12 11.79 1.43 -14.71
N SER A 13 12.03 2.34 -15.66
CA SER A 13 12.86 3.53 -15.43
C SER A 13 12.01 4.67 -14.86
N ASP A 14 12.29 5.07 -13.63
CA ASP A 14 11.69 6.23 -12.98
C ASP A 14 12.54 6.65 -11.76
N THR A 15 12.14 7.69 -11.05
CA THR A 15 12.71 8.09 -9.77
C THR A 15 12.45 7.04 -8.68
N ARG A 16 13.30 6.99 -7.66
CA ARG A 16 13.12 6.06 -6.53
C ARG A 16 11.78 6.24 -5.82
N GLU A 17 11.30 7.48 -5.71
CA GLU A 17 10.01 7.79 -5.08
C GLU A 17 8.87 7.17 -5.88
N ASN A 18 8.82 7.43 -7.19
CA ASN A 18 7.79 6.88 -8.07
C ASN A 18 7.84 5.36 -8.14
N LEU A 19 9.03 4.75 -8.16
CA LEU A 19 9.15 3.29 -8.16
C LEU A 19 8.66 2.68 -6.85
N ARG A 20 8.98 3.25 -5.69
CA ARG A 20 8.50 2.74 -4.41
C ARG A 20 6.98 2.87 -4.27
N HIS A 21 6.42 3.96 -4.78
CA HIS A 21 4.96 4.14 -4.81
C HIS A 21 4.29 3.17 -5.78
N PHE A 22 4.88 2.98 -6.97
CA PHE A 22 4.40 2.02 -7.96
C PHE A 22 4.38 0.60 -7.42
N PHE A 23 5.48 0.15 -6.83
CA PHE A 23 5.60 -1.18 -6.24
C PHE A 23 4.92 -1.33 -4.88
N GLU A 24 4.24 -0.29 -4.37
CA GLU A 24 3.46 -0.38 -3.13
C GLU A 24 4.33 -0.66 -1.88
N VAL A 25 5.58 -0.19 -1.88
CA VAL A 25 6.57 -0.43 -0.80
C VAL A 25 7.01 0.84 -0.08
N ASP A 26 6.36 1.98 -0.36
CA ASP A 26 6.66 3.23 0.32
C ASP A 26 6.01 3.31 1.72
N ARG A 27 6.31 4.41 2.43
CA ARG A 27 5.80 4.66 3.79
C ARG A 27 4.28 4.72 3.87
N TYR A 28 3.57 5.11 2.80
CA TYR A 28 2.12 5.24 2.80
C TYR A 28 1.46 3.87 2.77
N TYR A 29 1.97 2.97 1.93
CA TYR A 29 1.53 1.58 1.88
C TYR A 29 1.85 0.82 3.18
N ILE A 30 3.02 1.06 3.79
CA ILE A 30 3.34 0.47 5.11
C ILE A 30 2.31 0.91 6.18
N VAL A 31 1.98 2.20 6.23
CA VAL A 31 0.96 2.70 7.19
C VAL A 31 -0.40 2.08 6.91
N LEU A 32 -0.82 1.99 5.64
CA LEU A 32 -2.08 1.38 5.26
C LEU A 32 -2.15 -0.09 5.70
N THR A 33 -1.10 -0.88 5.45
CA THR A 33 -1.03 -2.29 5.87
C THR A 33 -1.16 -2.44 7.38
N VAL A 34 -0.50 -1.59 8.16
CA VAL A 34 -0.57 -1.65 9.64
C VAL A 34 -1.97 -1.28 10.14
N VAL A 35 -2.57 -0.20 9.63
CA VAL A 35 -3.91 0.23 10.05
C VAL A 35 -4.95 -0.81 9.67
N TRP A 36 -4.89 -1.34 8.45
CA TRP A 36 -5.76 -2.42 8.01
C TRP A 36 -5.57 -3.68 8.86
N ALA A 37 -4.33 -4.08 9.16
CA ALA A 37 -4.06 -5.23 10.02
C ALA A 37 -4.68 -5.08 11.42
N LEU A 38 -4.49 -3.91 12.06
CA LEU A 38 -5.10 -3.62 13.36
C LEU A 38 -6.63 -3.59 13.29
N ALA A 39 -7.21 -3.09 12.19
CA ALA A 39 -8.65 -3.09 11.98
C ALA A 39 -9.21 -4.51 11.82
N THR A 40 -8.51 -5.39 11.08
CA THR A 40 -8.90 -6.81 10.96
C THR A 40 -8.80 -7.58 12.27
N GLU A 41 -7.93 -7.15 13.19
CA GLU A 41 -7.86 -7.67 14.56
C GLU A 41 -8.90 -7.05 15.52
N GLY A 42 -9.76 -6.14 15.03
CA GLY A 42 -10.77 -5.45 15.84
C GLY A 42 -10.20 -4.40 16.80
N LYS A 43 -8.93 -4.01 16.64
CA LYS A 43 -8.27 -2.99 17.48
C LYS A 43 -8.51 -1.57 16.99
N LEU A 44 -8.95 -1.43 15.74
CA LEU A 44 -9.32 -0.17 15.09
C LEU A 44 -10.58 -0.38 14.25
N ASP A 45 -11.28 0.71 13.93
CA ASP A 45 -12.34 0.69 12.92
C ASP A 45 -11.74 0.57 11.51
N MET A 46 -12.39 -0.19 10.63
CA MET A 46 -12.02 -0.29 9.22
C MET A 46 -12.11 1.06 8.51
N GLU A 47 -12.96 1.98 8.97
CA GLU A 47 -13.05 3.35 8.45
C GLU A 47 -11.69 4.11 8.56
N VAL A 48 -10.85 3.76 9.54
CA VAL A 48 -9.52 4.36 9.67
C VAL A 48 -8.64 4.00 8.46
N ALA A 49 -8.74 2.78 7.92
CA ALA A 49 -8.01 2.39 6.72
C ALA A 49 -8.47 3.18 5.48
N GLU A 50 -9.79 3.38 5.33
CA GLU A 50 -10.36 4.23 4.27
C GLU A 50 -9.87 5.69 4.36
N ASN A 51 -9.75 6.22 5.57
CA ASN A 51 -9.21 7.56 5.80
C ASN A 51 -7.73 7.65 5.43
N VAL A 52 -6.94 6.59 5.65
CA VAL A 52 -5.53 6.53 5.23
C VAL A 52 -5.40 6.54 3.70
N ILE A 53 -6.21 5.75 3.00
CA ILE A 53 -6.24 5.71 1.53
C ILE A 53 -6.50 7.10 0.97
N LYS A 54 -7.54 7.79 1.49
CA LYS A 54 -7.88 9.16 1.08
C LYS A 54 -6.78 10.16 1.42
N LYS A 55 -6.23 10.10 2.64
CA LYS A 55 -5.21 11.05 3.13
C LYS A 55 -3.92 11.00 2.30
N TYR A 56 -3.50 9.79 1.90
CA TYR A 56 -2.27 9.61 1.13
C TYR A 56 -2.50 9.46 -0.37
N ASN A 57 -3.74 9.66 -0.83
CA ASN A 57 -4.13 9.58 -2.24
C ASN A 57 -3.68 8.25 -2.89
N ILE A 58 -3.90 7.14 -2.18
CA ILE A 58 -3.59 5.80 -2.68
C ILE A 58 -4.69 5.38 -3.65
N ASP A 59 -4.31 5.01 -4.87
CA ASP A 59 -5.24 4.47 -5.84
C ASP A 59 -5.50 2.99 -5.58
N LYS A 60 -6.75 2.68 -5.19
CA LYS A 60 -7.22 1.32 -4.93
C LYS A 60 -7.53 0.52 -6.20
N GLU A 61 -7.77 1.20 -7.32
CA GLU A 61 -8.14 0.58 -8.59
C GLU A 61 -6.93 0.46 -9.53
N LYS A 62 -5.73 0.87 -9.08
CA LYS A 62 -4.53 0.75 -9.91
C LYS A 62 -4.24 -0.74 -10.20
N PRO A 63 -3.75 -1.07 -11.40
CA PRO A 63 -3.38 -2.44 -11.73
C PRO A 63 -2.22 -2.92 -10.85
N SER A 64 -2.25 -4.20 -10.49
CA SER A 64 -1.15 -4.84 -9.74
C SER A 64 0.16 -4.73 -10.53
N PRO A 65 1.29 -4.37 -9.90
CA PRO A 65 2.59 -4.29 -10.56
C PRO A 65 3.04 -5.56 -11.31
N ILE A 66 2.47 -6.73 -10.98
CA ILE A 66 2.73 -8.01 -11.67
C ILE A 66 2.08 -8.07 -13.06
N THR A 67 0.98 -7.35 -13.26
CA THR A 67 0.15 -7.40 -14.46
C THR A 67 0.46 -6.32 -15.50
N VAL A 68 1.42 -5.45 -15.20
CA VAL A 68 1.78 -4.28 -16.02
C VAL A 68 3.13 -4.49 -16.69
#